data_AF-A0ABD1MQ34-F1
#
_entry.id   AF-A0ABD1MQ34-F1
#
_cell.length_a   1.000
_cell.length_b   1.000
_cell.length_c   1.000
_cell.angle_alpha   90.00
_cell.angle_beta   90.00
_cell.angle_gamma   90.00
#
_symmetry.space_group_name_H-M   'P 1'
#
loop_
_entity.id
_entity.type
_entity.pdbx_description
1 polymer ?
#
loop_
_entity_poly.entity_id
_entity_poly.type
_entity_poly.pdbx_seq_one_letter_code
_entity_poly.pdbx_strand_id
1 'polypeptide(L)'
;MKGCRRVLRKVRNWLEHKNNDEWLKDMRGMLSLVATVIATMTFQSAINPPGGVWPTNEGVVETCKLQRYPNPCPGEAVLAFSKPHNYAVFLFFNTLCFVSSLALSFAREWTPSE
;
A
#
# COMPACT_ATOMS: atom_id res chain seq x y z
N MET A 1 -0.25 -13.69 -12.57
CA MET A 1 -1.68 -13.30 -12.52
C MET A 1 -2.71 -14.45 -12.41
N LYS A 2 -2.39 -15.73 -12.72
CA LYS A 2 -3.39 -16.84 -12.64
C LYS A 2 -3.79 -17.27 -11.21
N GLY A 3 -2.93 -17.03 -10.21
CA GLY A 3 -3.22 -17.35 -8.81
C GLY A 3 -4.29 -16.45 -8.19
N CYS A 4 -4.15 -15.13 -8.36
CA CYS A 4 -5.09 -14.14 -7.84
C CYS A 4 -6.52 -14.37 -8.37
N ARG A 5 -6.68 -14.70 -9.67
CA ARG A 5 -7.99 -15.04 -10.25
C ARG A 5 -8.65 -16.24 -9.56
N ARG A 6 -7.86 -17.26 -9.18
CA ARG A 6 -8.37 -18.44 -8.47
C ARG A 6 -8.83 -18.10 -7.06
N VAL A 7 -8.07 -17.25 -6.37
CA VAL A 7 -8.40 -16.75 -5.02
C VAL A 7 -9.66 -15.88 -5.06
N LEU A 8 -9.73 -14.91 -5.97
CA LEU A 8 -10.89 -14.03 -6.13
C LEU A 8 -12.18 -14.81 -6.40
N ARG A 9 -12.12 -15.86 -7.24
CA ARG A 9 -13.27 -16.73 -7.47
C ARG A 9 -13.70 -17.46 -6.21
N LYS A 10 -12.74 -17.94 -5.40
CA LYS A 10 -13.03 -18.64 -4.15
C LYS A 10 -13.65 -17.69 -3.11
N VAL A 11 -13.14 -16.47 -3.01
CA VAL A 11 -13.69 -15.42 -2.15
C VAL A 11 -15.10 -15.04 -2.57
N ARG A 12 -15.35 -14.83 -3.87
CA ARG A 12 -16.69 -14.53 -4.39
C ARG A 12 -17.69 -15.63 -4.08
N ASN A 13 -17.36 -16.89 -4.39
CA ASN A 13 -18.27 -18.01 -4.11
C ASN A 13 -18.53 -18.16 -2.60
N TRP A 14 -17.55 -17.84 -1.75
CA TRP A 14 -17.72 -17.84 -0.29
C TRP A 14 -18.63 -16.71 0.19
N LEU A 15 -18.51 -15.51 -0.40
CA LEU A 15 -19.39 -14.37 -0.13
C LEU A 15 -20.83 -14.64 -0.55
N GLU A 16 -21.05 -15.24 -1.71
CA GLU A 16 -22.39 -15.62 -2.20
C GLU A 16 -23.09 -16.60 -1.26
N HIS A 17 -22.35 -17.54 -0.65
CA HIS A 17 -22.91 -18.49 0.32
C HIS A 17 -23.23 -17.83 1.69
N LYS A 18 -22.60 -16.71 2.01
CA LYS A 18 -22.67 -16.05 3.33
C LYS A 18 -23.60 -14.83 3.35
N ASN A 19 -24.39 -14.60 2.29
CA ASN A 19 -25.23 -13.43 2.09
C ASN A 19 -26.42 -13.34 3.09
N ASN A 20 -26.13 -13.13 4.36
CA ASN A 20 -27.06 -12.81 5.44
C ASN A 20 -26.75 -11.40 5.92
N ASP A 21 -27.76 -10.53 6.04
CA ASP A 21 -27.56 -9.10 6.34
C ASP A 21 -26.84 -8.86 7.67
N GLU A 22 -27.06 -9.73 8.67
CA GLU A 22 -26.38 -9.68 9.96
C GLU A 22 -24.88 -9.96 9.83
N TRP A 23 -24.52 -10.96 9.01
CA TRP A 23 -23.12 -11.31 8.77
C TRP A 23 -22.38 -10.23 7.96
N LEU A 24 -23.06 -9.57 7.03
CA LEU A 24 -22.51 -8.43 6.29
C LEU A 24 -22.22 -7.24 7.21
N LYS A 25 -23.09 -6.97 8.19
CA LYS A 25 -22.88 -5.90 9.18
C LYS A 25 -21.66 -6.17 10.05
N ASP A 26 -21.49 -7.40 10.54
CA ASP A 26 -20.32 -7.81 11.33
C ASP A 26 -19.02 -7.73 10.51
N MET A 27 -19.05 -8.23 9.27
CA MET A 27 -17.91 -8.16 8.35
C MET A 27 -17.50 -6.71 8.04
N ARG A 28 -18.47 -5.78 7.88
CA ARG A 28 -18.18 -4.35 7.66
C ARG A 28 -17.45 -3.73 8.86
N GLY A 29 -17.81 -4.13 10.08
CA GLY A 29 -17.12 -3.72 11.31
C GLY A 29 -15.67 -4.19 11.34
N MET A 30 -15.45 -5.50 11.14
CA MET A 30 -14.10 -6.07 11.09
C MET A 30 -13.24 -5.49 9.96
N LEU A 31 -13.82 -5.31 8.77
CA LEU A 31 -13.12 -4.77 7.61
C LEU A 31 -12.67 -3.32 7.85
N SER A 32 -13.46 -2.51 8.55
CA SER A 32 -13.04 -1.16 8.94
C SER A 32 -11.83 -1.16 9.87
N LEU A 33 -11.75 -2.10 10.82
CA LEU A 33 -10.59 -2.25 11.71
C LEU A 33 -9.36 -2.71 10.91
N VAL A 34 -9.54 -3.66 10.01
CA VAL A 34 -8.45 -4.13 9.13
C VAL A 34 -7.98 -3.00 8.21
N ALA A 35 -8.89 -2.17 7.69
CA ALA A 35 -8.56 -1.03 6.85
C ALA A 35 -7.67 -0.01 7.59
N THR A 36 -7.97 0.35 8.83
CA THR A 36 -7.13 1.31 9.59
C THR A 36 -5.73 0.75 9.85
N VAL A 37 -5.62 -0.55 10.13
CA VAL A 37 -4.31 -1.23 10.28
C VAL A 37 -3.54 -1.21 8.97
N ILE A 38 -4.18 -1.57 7.85
CA ILE A 38 -3.55 -1.55 6.52
C ILE A 38 -3.10 -0.13 6.18
N ALA A 39 -3.95 0.88 6.40
CA ALA A 39 -3.62 2.27 6.17
C ALA A 39 -2.35 2.68 6.94
N THR A 40 -2.28 2.33 8.22
CA THR A 40 -1.11 2.62 9.07
C THR A 40 0.15 1.91 8.56
N MET A 41 0.06 0.62 8.22
CA MET A 41 1.20 -0.14 7.70
C MET A 41 1.71 0.42 6.37
N THR A 42 0.80 0.75 5.45
CA THR A 42 1.15 1.35 4.16
C THR A 42 1.78 2.73 4.34
N PHE A 43 1.24 3.56 5.24
CA PHE A 43 1.80 4.86 5.56
C PHE A 43 3.23 4.74 6.11
N GLN A 44 3.46 3.85 7.06
CA GLN A 44 4.79 3.58 7.61
C GLN A 44 5.79 3.17 6.52
N SER A 45 5.36 2.32 5.58
CA SER A 45 6.22 1.88 4.48
C SER A 45 6.45 2.93 3.39
N ALA A 46 5.58 3.94 3.30
CA ALA A 46 5.73 5.04 2.35
C ALA A 46 6.75 6.07 2.84
N ILE A 47 6.71 6.41 4.13
CA ILE A 47 7.69 7.34 4.73
C ILE A 47 9.06 6.70 4.90
N ASN A 48 9.10 5.38 5.16
CA ASN A 48 10.32 4.61 5.30
C ASN A 48 10.29 3.46 4.29
N PRO A 49 10.69 3.71 3.02
CA PRO A 49 10.69 2.68 2.00
C PRO A 49 11.57 1.49 2.43
N PRO A 50 11.16 0.25 2.11
CA PRO A 50 11.97 -0.92 2.42
C PRO A 50 13.32 -0.84 1.72
N GLY A 51 14.41 -0.94 2.48
CA GLY A 51 15.77 -0.66 2.01
C GLY A 51 16.27 0.75 2.33
N GLY A 52 15.41 1.60 2.92
CA GLY A 52 15.75 2.94 3.34
C GLY A 52 15.86 3.93 2.18
N VAL A 53 16.22 5.15 2.54
CA VAL A 53 16.61 6.21 1.62
C VAL A 53 18.12 6.32 1.61
N TRP A 54 18.68 6.69 0.47
CA TRP A 54 20.12 6.91 0.37
C TRP A 54 20.51 8.10 1.26
N PRO A 55 21.51 7.93 2.15
CA PRO A 55 21.88 8.97 3.10
C PRO A 55 22.47 10.20 2.41
N THR A 56 22.22 11.36 2.99
CA THR A 56 22.85 12.62 2.56
C THR A 56 24.27 12.66 3.11
N ASN A 57 25.26 12.60 2.21
CA ASN A 57 26.64 12.87 2.54
C ASN A 57 27.00 14.27 2.06
N GLU A 58 27.66 15.04 2.91
CA GLU A 58 28.17 16.38 2.59
C GLU A 58 29.17 16.27 1.42
N GLY A 59 28.78 16.76 0.23
CA GLY A 59 29.54 16.64 -1.02
C GLY A 59 28.89 15.81 -2.14
N VAL A 60 27.90 14.96 -1.84
CA VAL A 60 27.20 14.15 -2.86
C VAL A 60 26.05 14.92 -3.53
N VAL A 61 25.50 15.92 -2.84
CA VAL A 61 24.36 16.72 -3.36
C VAL A 61 24.76 17.52 -4.61
N GLU A 62 25.99 18.01 -4.69
CA GLU A 62 26.48 18.74 -5.88
C GLU A 62 26.75 17.80 -7.07
N THR A 63 27.18 16.56 -6.81
CA THR A 63 27.47 15.58 -7.88
C THR A 63 26.21 14.94 -8.47
N CYS A 64 25.10 14.93 -7.74
CA CYS A 64 23.79 14.51 -8.25
C CYS A 64 23.23 15.40 -9.36
N LYS A 65 23.53 16.71 -9.33
CA LYS A 65 23.16 17.62 -10.42
C LYS A 65 24.03 17.44 -11.67
N LEU A 66 25.18 16.77 -11.53
CA LEU A 66 26.15 16.50 -12.57
C LEU A 66 26.09 15.05 -13.08
N GLN A 67 24.94 14.38 -12.96
CA GLN A 67 24.46 13.22 -13.74
C GLN A 67 25.50 12.17 -14.23
N ARG A 68 26.54 11.87 -13.44
CA ARG A 68 27.61 10.93 -13.82
C ARG A 68 28.23 10.21 -12.64
N TYR A 69 27.41 9.83 -11.65
CA TYR A 69 27.85 8.92 -10.60
C TYR A 69 26.99 7.65 -10.63
N PRO A 70 27.60 6.45 -10.50
CA PRO A 70 26.87 5.17 -10.55
C PRO A 70 26.01 4.89 -9.30
N ASN A 71 25.77 5.88 -8.43
CA ASN A 71 25.04 5.71 -7.17
C ASN A 71 23.79 6.59 -7.13
N PRO A 72 22.73 6.16 -6.41
CA PRO A 72 21.49 6.92 -6.27
C PRO A 72 21.69 8.22 -5.49
N CYS A 73 20.80 9.17 -5.73
CA CYS A 73 20.88 10.48 -5.10
C CYS A 73 20.37 10.47 -3.65
N PRO A 74 20.87 11.38 -2.79
CA PRO A 74 20.35 11.54 -1.45
C PRO A 74 18.83 11.73 -1.44
N GLY A 75 18.14 11.00 -0.56
CA GLY A 75 16.67 11.02 -0.49
C GLY A 75 15.96 10.11 -1.50
N GLU A 76 16.69 9.48 -2.42
CA GLU A 76 16.13 8.46 -3.31
C GLU A 76 16.02 7.12 -2.58
N ALA A 77 14.92 6.39 -2.81
CA ALA A 77 14.73 5.08 -2.21
C ALA A 77 15.76 4.09 -2.81
N VAL A 78 16.54 3.43 -1.95
CA VAL A 78 17.61 2.50 -2.39
C VAL A 78 17.03 1.36 -3.25
N LEU A 79 15.80 0.94 -2.95
CA LEU A 79 15.09 -0.09 -3.70
C LEU A 79 14.68 0.36 -5.12
N ALA A 80 14.44 1.66 -5.32
CA ALA A 80 14.13 2.23 -6.64
C ALA A 80 15.33 2.07 -7.59
N PHE A 81 16.54 2.28 -7.07
CA PHE A 81 17.79 2.11 -7.81
C PHE A 81 18.14 0.63 -8.03
N SER A 82 18.02 -0.21 -7.00
CA SER A 82 18.44 -1.62 -7.08
C SER A 82 17.51 -2.48 -7.95
N LYS A 83 16.18 -2.34 -7.79
CA LYS A 83 15.18 -3.18 -8.47
C LYS A 83 13.93 -2.35 -8.86
N PRO A 84 14.01 -1.51 -9.91
CA PRO A 84 12.95 -0.56 -10.25
C PRO A 84 11.60 -1.23 -10.56
N HIS A 85 11.60 -2.38 -11.23
CA HIS A 85 10.37 -3.11 -11.55
C HIS A 85 9.62 -3.58 -10.29
N ASN A 86 10.34 -4.16 -9.32
CA ASN A 86 9.72 -4.65 -8.09
C ASN A 86 9.27 -3.50 -7.18
N TYR A 87 10.03 -2.39 -7.19
CA TYR A 87 9.67 -1.18 -6.48
C TYR A 87 8.37 -0.56 -7.03
N ALA A 88 8.22 -0.48 -8.36
CA ALA A 88 7.01 0.01 -9.00
C ALA A 88 5.78 -0.86 -8.66
N VAL A 89 5.93 -2.18 -8.71
CA VAL A 89 4.86 -3.12 -8.31
C VAL A 89 4.50 -2.95 -6.83
N PHE A 90 5.51 -2.81 -5.95
CA PHE A 90 5.30 -2.56 -4.53
C PHE A 90 4.51 -1.26 -4.29
N LEU A 91 4.94 -0.15 -4.88
CA LEU A 91 4.25 1.13 -4.76
C LEU A 91 2.81 1.06 -5.26
N PHE A 92 2.59 0.43 -6.41
CA PHE A 92 1.25 0.29 -6.98
C PHE A 92 0.28 -0.41 -6.03
N PHE A 93 0.68 -1.57 -5.49
CA PHE A 93 -0.15 -2.29 -4.52
C PHE A 93 -0.30 -1.52 -3.20
N ASN A 94 0.76 -0.88 -2.72
CA ASN A 94 0.73 -0.11 -1.48
C ASN A 94 -0.25 1.07 -1.56
N THR A 95 -0.20 1.84 -2.65
CA THR A 95 -1.13 2.94 -2.91
C THR A 95 -2.57 2.44 -3.06
N LEU A 96 -2.79 1.34 -3.79
CA LEU A 96 -4.13 0.76 -3.92
C LEU A 96 -4.69 0.33 -2.56
N CYS A 97 -3.89 -0.33 -1.73
CA CYS A 97 -4.29 -0.73 -0.37
C CYS A 97 -4.61 0.49 0.50
N PHE A 98 -3.79 1.54 0.43
CA PHE A 98 -4.00 2.77 1.19
C PHE A 98 -5.28 3.50 0.77
N VAL A 99 -5.46 3.74 -0.53
CA VAL A 99 -6.67 4.41 -1.07
C VAL A 99 -7.92 3.60 -0.76
N SER A 100 -7.87 2.28 -0.92
CA SER A 100 -9.00 1.40 -0.58
C SER A 100 -9.32 1.45 0.92
N SER A 101 -8.29 1.48 1.77
CA SER A 101 -8.46 1.57 3.22
C SER A 101 -9.06 2.90 3.64
N LEU A 102 -8.56 4.01 3.09
CA LEU A 102 -9.14 5.33 3.31
C LEU A 102 -10.59 5.39 2.85
N ALA A 103 -10.90 4.87 1.66
CA ALA A 103 -12.27 4.83 1.15
C ALA A 103 -13.20 4.07 2.09
N LEU A 104 -12.76 2.93 2.65
CA LEU A 104 -13.53 2.16 3.63
C LEU A 104 -13.71 2.90 4.96
N SER A 105 -12.67 3.57 5.46
CA SER A 105 -12.73 4.38 6.68
C SER A 105 -13.65 5.59 6.51
N PHE A 106 -13.55 6.32 5.40
CA PHE A 106 -14.43 7.45 5.09
C PHE A 106 -15.88 7.02 4.84
N ALA A 107 -16.10 5.87 4.19
CA ALA A 107 -17.44 5.33 3.99
C ALA A 107 -18.13 4.91 5.30
N ARG A 108 -17.38 4.73 6.39
CA ARG A 108 -17.93 4.50 7.73
C ARG A 108 -18.41 5.81 8.38
N GLU A 109 -17.65 6.89 8.21
CA GLU A 109 -18.00 8.22 8.73
C GLU A 109 -19.27 8.79 8.07
N TRP A 110 -19.45 8.53 6.77
CA TRP A 110 -20.60 9.01 6.00
C TRP A 110 -21.86 8.14 6.11
N THR A 111 -21.88 7.11 6.96
CA THR A 111 -23.14 6.44 7.32
C THR A 111 -23.73 7.12 8.55
N PRO A 112 -24.73 8.02 8.39
CA PRO A 112 -25.43 8.58 9.55
C PRO A 112 -26.01 7.42 10.36
N SER A 113 -25.70 7.40 11.66
CA SER A 113 -26.39 6.56 12.62
C SER A 113 -27.86 6.98 12.60
N GLU A 114 -28.73 6.11 12.08
CA GLU A 114 -30.16 6.14 12.42
C GLU A 114 -30.35 6.00 13.93
#